data_AF-A0AAV7US47-F1
#
_entry.id   AF-A0AAV7US47-F1
#
_cell.length_a   1.000
_cell.length_b   1.000
_cell.length_c   1.000
_cell.angle_alpha   90.00
_cell.angle_beta   90.00
_cell.angle_gamma   90.00
#
_symmetry.space_group_name_H-M   'P 1'
#
loop_
_entity.id
_entity.type
_entity.pdbx_description
1 polymer ?
#
loop_
_entity_poly.entity_id
_entity_poly.type
_entity_poly.pdbx_seq_one_letter_code
_entity_poly.pdbx_strand_id
1 'polypeptide(L)'
;VSIFTIRAIDLGMISKVIVGHNAVGYGAGWYLDHITIQESGLMDTEYWFPCQRWLDSEINDKETKLELNLLGKVKKRSKGFQAAMH
;
A
#
# COMPACT_ATOMS: atom_id res chain seq x y z
N VAL A 1 9.40 -1.73 5.99
CA VAL A 1 8.58 -1.91 4.77
C VAL A 1 8.43 -3.41 4.52
N SER A 2 7.21 -3.90 4.35
CA SER A 2 6.94 -5.30 3.96
C SER A 2 6.48 -5.34 2.51
N ILE A 3 6.98 -6.29 1.73
CA ILE A 3 6.68 -6.42 0.30
C ILE A 3 6.34 -7.87 0.02
N PHE A 4 5.22 -8.09 -0.67
CA PHE A 4 4.77 -9.41 -1.07
C PHE A 4 3.98 -9.33 -2.38
N THR A 5 3.81 -10.47 -3.04
CA THR A 5 3.07 -10.57 -4.31
C THR A 5 1.84 -11.44 -4.12
N ILE A 6 0.69 -10.94 -4.57
CA ILE A 6 -0.57 -11.69 -4.62
C ILE A 6 -0.86 -12.02 -6.08
N ARG A 7 -1.21 -13.28 -6.37
CA ARG A 7 -1.78 -13.66 -7.66
C ARG A 7 -3.27 -13.34 -7.68
N ALA A 8 -3.70 -12.59 -8.68
CA ALA A 8 -5.08 -12.24 -8.90
C ALA A 8 -5.42 -12.34 -10.40
N ILE A 9 -6.71 -12.37 -10.72
CA ILE A 9 -7.20 -12.07 -12.07
C ILE A 9 -7.03 -10.58 -12.38
N ASP A 10 -7.28 -10.16 -13.62
CA ASP A 10 -7.36 -8.73 -13.94
C ASP A 10 -8.47 -8.07 -13.10
N LEU A 11 -8.06 -7.17 -12.20
CA LEU A 11 -8.95 -6.43 -11.31
C LEU A 11 -9.37 -5.08 -11.91
N GLY A 12 -8.86 -4.74 -13.10
CA GLY A 12 -9.00 -3.42 -13.70
C GLY A 12 -8.42 -2.33 -12.81
N MET A 13 -9.13 -1.22 -12.67
CA MET A 13 -8.69 -0.13 -11.81
C MET A 13 -8.95 -0.45 -10.34
N ILE A 14 -7.87 -0.73 -9.60
CA ILE A 14 -7.92 -0.92 -8.14
C ILE A 14 -8.41 0.38 -7.49
N SER A 15 -9.53 0.33 -6.76
CA SER A 15 -10.15 1.48 -6.10
C SER A 15 -10.11 1.41 -4.58
N LYS A 16 -9.90 0.22 -4.01
CA LYS A 16 -10.07 -0.05 -2.59
C LYS A 16 -9.15 -1.18 -2.11
N VAL A 17 -8.69 -1.08 -0.87
CA VAL A 17 -7.95 -2.11 -0.14
C VAL A 17 -8.59 -2.33 1.22
N ILE A 18 -8.70 -3.58 1.65
CA ILE A 18 -9.08 -3.93 3.02
C ILE A 18 -7.89 -4.61 3.68
N VAL A 19 -7.44 -4.08 4.81
CA VAL A 19 -6.26 -4.56 5.55
C VAL A 19 -6.63 -4.77 7.01
N GLY A 20 -6.07 -5.78 7.65
CA GLY A 20 -6.26 -6.02 9.07
C GLY A 20 -5.44 -7.19 9.60
N HIS A 21 -5.47 -7.37 10.91
CA HIS A 21 -4.80 -8.44 11.63
C HIS A 21 -5.74 -9.10 12.66
N ASN A 22 -5.37 -10.28 13.15
CA ASN A 22 -6.19 -11.07 14.08
C ASN A 22 -5.99 -10.70 15.56
N ALA A 23 -5.22 -9.65 15.87
CA ALA A 23 -4.91 -9.20 17.24
C ALA A 23 -4.30 -10.25 18.18
N VAL A 24 -3.68 -11.30 17.63
CA VAL A 24 -3.08 -12.36 18.45
C VAL A 24 -1.64 -12.01 18.84
N GLY A 25 -1.38 -11.97 20.15
CA GLY A 25 -0.04 -11.79 20.72
C GLY A 25 0.16 -10.44 21.41
N TYR A 26 1.10 -10.38 22.35
CA TYR A 26 1.46 -9.13 23.02
C TYR A 26 2.13 -8.18 22.02
N GLY A 27 1.64 -6.94 21.91
CA GLY A 27 2.16 -5.97 20.96
C GLY A 27 1.81 -6.27 19.50
N ALA A 28 0.67 -6.94 19.24
CA ALA A 28 0.22 -7.27 17.88
C ALA A 28 -0.23 -6.06 17.03
N GLY A 29 -0.28 -4.86 17.60
CA GLY A 29 -0.67 -3.63 16.92
C GLY A 29 0.24 -3.23 15.77
N TRP A 30 -0.37 -2.81 14.65
CA TRP A 30 0.35 -2.35 13.47
C TRP A 30 0.13 -0.86 13.27
N TYR A 31 1.20 -0.08 13.30
CA TYR A 31 1.12 1.27 12.73
C TYR A 31 1.26 1.16 11.20
N LEU A 32 0.19 1.49 10.48
CA LEU A 32 0.15 1.48 9.03
C LEU A 32 0.23 2.91 8.51
N ASP A 33 1.34 3.24 7.84
CA ASP A 33 1.54 4.53 7.19
C ASP A 33 0.77 4.62 5.87
N HIS A 34 1.03 3.72 4.93
CA HIS A 34 0.33 3.61 3.66
C HIS A 34 0.49 2.20 3.05
N ILE A 35 -0.31 1.90 2.03
CA ILE A 35 -0.14 0.74 1.14
C ILE A 35 0.09 1.25 -0.27
N THR A 36 1.08 0.67 -0.96
CA THR A 36 1.23 0.79 -2.41
C THR A 36 0.95 -0.54 -3.08
N ILE A 37 0.27 -0.50 -4.23
CA ILE A 37 0.08 -1.66 -5.09
C ILE A 37 0.68 -1.35 -6.46
N GLN A 38 1.48 -2.29 -6.96
CA GLN A 38 2.04 -2.26 -8.30
C GLN A 38 1.52 -3.49 -9.05
N GLU A 39 0.96 -3.26 -10.23
CA GLU A 39 0.52 -4.34 -11.11
C GLU A 39 1.72 -4.98 -11.81
N SER A 40 1.74 -6.31 -11.88
CA SER A 40 2.82 -7.04 -12.55
C SER A 40 2.82 -6.71 -14.04
N GLY A 41 3.95 -6.23 -14.57
CA GLY A 41 4.08 -5.78 -15.95
C GLY A 41 3.91 -4.26 -16.14
N LEU A 42 3.29 -3.55 -15.19
CA LEU A 42 3.26 -2.08 -15.17
C LEU A 42 4.30 -1.56 -14.17
N MET A 43 5.56 -1.56 -14.57
CA MET A 43 6.68 -1.23 -13.68
C MET A 43 6.64 0.20 -13.13
N ASP A 44 5.99 1.11 -13.85
CA ASP A 44 6.03 2.54 -13.58
C ASP A 44 4.77 3.09 -12.93
N THR A 45 3.79 2.28 -12.55
CA THR A 45 2.54 2.76 -11.92
C THR A 45 2.34 2.17 -10.53
N GLU A 46 2.15 3.03 -9.54
CA GLU A 46 1.76 2.64 -8.19
C GLU A 46 0.41 3.25 -7.81
N TYR A 47 -0.46 2.42 -7.24
CA TYR A 47 -1.71 2.81 -6.60
C TYR A 47 -1.42 3.14 -5.13
N TRP A 48 -1.84 4.32 -4.67
CA TRP A 48 -1.52 4.81 -3.32
C TRP A 48 -2.73 4.82 -2.39
N PHE A 49 -2.58 4.23 -1.21
CA PHE A 49 -3.62 4.12 -0.17
C PHE A 49 -3.05 4.64 1.17
N PRO A 50 -3.28 5.91 1.54
CA PRO A 50 -2.78 6.47 2.80
C PRO A 50 -3.59 5.96 4.00
N CYS A 51 -2.95 5.79 5.16
CA CYS A 51 -3.59 5.34 6.40
C CYS A 51 -3.16 6.16 7.61
N GLN A 52 -1.85 6.24 7.88
CA GLN A 52 -1.22 6.95 9.02
C GLN A 52 -1.90 6.72 10.37
N ARG A 53 -2.12 5.45 10.71
CA ARG A 53 -2.91 5.08 11.88
C ARG A 53 -2.55 3.71 12.44
N TRP A 54 -2.75 3.55 13.74
CA TRP A 54 -2.69 2.27 14.44
C TRP A 54 -3.91 1.40 14.13
N LEU A 55 -3.66 0.17 13.68
CA LEU A 55 -4.59 -0.95 13.70
C LEU A 55 -4.22 -1.79 14.92
N ASP A 56 -5.00 -1.66 15.98
CA ASP A 56 -4.68 -2.22 17.30
C ASP A 56 -5.98 -2.36 18.08
N SER A 57 -6.07 -3.33 18.99
CA SER A 57 -7.29 -3.57 19.78
C SER A 57 -7.42 -2.65 21.00
N GLU A 58 -6.37 -1.94 21.39
CA GLU A 58 -6.30 -1.09 22.58
C GLU A 58 -5.88 0.35 22.29
N ILE A 59 -5.28 0.63 21.14
CA ILE A 59 -4.81 1.95 20.73
C ILE A 59 -5.76 2.59 19.71
N ASN A 60 -5.90 3.91 19.81
CA ASN A 60 -6.72 4.74 18.93
C ASN A 60 -8.21 4.37 18.98
N ASP A 61 -8.82 3.97 17.87
CA ASP A 61 -10.23 3.59 17.83
C ASP A 61 -10.48 2.10 18.07
N LYS A 62 -9.43 1.35 18.41
CA LYS A 62 -9.52 -0.08 18.72
C LYS A 62 -9.97 -0.95 17.52
N GLU A 63 -9.82 -0.43 16.30
CA GLU A 63 -10.07 -1.16 15.06
C GLU A 63 -8.81 -1.90 14.60
N THR A 64 -8.93 -3.20 14.35
CA THR A 64 -7.83 -4.06 13.84
C THR A 64 -7.96 -4.32 12.34
N LYS A 65 -8.99 -3.74 11.71
CA LYS A 65 -9.30 -3.87 10.28
C LYS A 65 -9.78 -2.51 9.74
N LEU A 66 -9.46 -2.27 8.48
CA LEU A 66 -9.64 -0.97 7.84
C LEU A 66 -9.91 -1.14 6.35
N GLU A 67 -10.80 -0.30 5.83
CA GLU A 67 -10.99 -0.09 4.40
C GLU A 67 -10.30 1.22 3.98
N LEU A 68 -9.44 1.14 2.95
CA LEU A 68 -8.74 2.26 2.35
C LEU A 68 -9.23 2.49 0.94
N ASN A 69 -9.46 3.76 0.60
CA ASN A 69 -9.80 4.18 -0.75
C ASN A 69 -8.56 4.68 -1.49
N LEU A 70 -8.53 4.48 -2.81
CA LEU A 70 -7.46 4.95 -3.67
C LEU A 70 -7.35 6.48 -3.58
N LEU A 71 -6.17 6.98 -3.21
CA LEU A 71 -5.87 8.40 -3.30
C LEU A 71 -5.53 8.79 -4.75
N GLY A 72 -4.74 7.96 -5.43
CA GLY A 72 -4.36 8.20 -6.82
C GLY A 72 -3.31 7.23 -7.35
N LYS A 73 -2.99 7.39 -8.64
CA LYS A 73 -1.93 6.68 -9.35
C LYS A 73 -0.71 7.58 -9.49
N VAL A 74 0.44 7.11 -9.05
CA VAL A 74 1.72 7.81 -9.22
C VAL A 74 2.53 7.11 -10.30
N LYS A 75 3.02 7.87 -11.28
CA LYS A 75 4.02 7.36 -12.24
C LYS A 75 5.41 7.48 -11.63
N LYS A 76 6.18 6.40 -11.59
CA LYS A 76 7.60 6.47 -11.21
C LYS A 76 8.32 7.35 -12.23
N ARG A 77 9.00 8.41 -11.78
CA ARG A 77 9.86 9.19 -12.68
C ARG A 77 11.02 8.31 -13.11
N SER A 78 11.11 8.01 -14.40
CA SER A 78 12.35 7.52 -14.99
C SER A 78 13.43 8.59 -14.83
N LYS A 79 14.54 8.28 -14.16
CA LYS A 79 15.75 9.12 -14.26
C LYS A 79 16.18 9.10 -15.72
N GLY A 80 15.90 10.18 -16.46
CA GLY A 80 16.45 10.37 -17.79
C GLY A 80 17.97 10.34 -17.67
N PHE A 81 18.63 9.44 -18.40
CA PHE A 81 20.07 9.50 -18.58
C PHE A 81 20.37 10.82 -19.26
N GLN A 82 20.93 11.76 -18.50
CA GLN A 82 21.52 12.95 -19.07
C GLN A 82 22.84 12.51 -19.69
N ALA A 83 22.77 12.03 -20.93
CA ALA A 83 23.94 11.88 -21.77
C ALA A 83 24.49 13.30 -22.00
N ALA A 84 25.52 13.66 -21.24
CA ALA A 84 26.34 14.80 -21.58
C ALA A 84 27.00 14.48 -22.93
N MET A 85 26.58 15.18 -23.98
CA MET A 85 27.30 15.21 -25.25
C MET A 85 28.43 16.24 -25.15
N HIS A 86 29.65 15.75 -25.46
CA HIS A 86 30.95 16.40 -25.73
C HIS A 86 31.34 17.65 -24.94
#